data_AF-A0A3B9FGX9-F1
#
_entry.id   AF-A0A3B9FGX9-F1
#
_cell.length_a   1.000
_cell.length_b   1.000
_cell.length_c   1.000
_cell.angle_alpha   90.00
_cell.angle_beta   90.00
_cell.angle_gamma   90.00
#
_symmetry.space_group_name_H-M   'P 1'
#
loop_
_entity.id
_entity.type
_entity.pdbx_description
1 polymer ?
#
loop_
_entity_poly.entity_id
_entity_poly.type
_entity_poly.pdbx_seq_one_letter_code
_entity_poly.pdbx_strand_id
1 'polypeptide(L)'
;MYIYLPIAEISMHIAIIIGLGGGVGFLSGLFGVGGGFLMTPLLIFLGVPPAVAVATEANQIVASSVSGVLAHMRRGNVDFKMG
;
A
#
# COMPACT_ATOMS: atom_id res chain seq x y z
N MET A 1 17.37 5.76 -12.99
CA MET A 1 17.92 4.50 -12.42
C MET A 1 16.84 3.42 -12.50
N TYR A 2 17.18 2.25 -13.02
CA TYR A 2 16.31 1.07 -13.02
C TYR A 2 16.73 0.16 -11.87
N ILE A 3 15.74 -0.41 -11.18
CA ILE A 3 15.93 -1.41 -10.13
C ILE A 3 15.32 -2.71 -10.63
N TYR A 4 16.09 -3.78 -10.56
CA TYR A 4 15.58 -5.13 -10.82
C TYR A 4 14.83 -5.63 -9.59
N LEU A 5 13.57 -6.04 -9.79
CA LEU A 5 12.71 -6.62 -8.76
C LEU A 5 12.78 -8.15 -8.90
N PRO A 6 13.62 -8.84 -8.11
CA PRO A 6 13.88 -10.27 -8.31
C PRO A 6 12.66 -11.16 -8.04
N ILE A 7 11.71 -10.69 -7.22
CA ILE A 7 10.48 -11.41 -6.87
C ILE A 7 9.46 -11.33 -8.01
N ALA A 8 9.47 -10.23 -8.77
CA ALA A 8 8.56 -9.99 -9.89
C ALA A 8 9.21 -10.25 -11.25
N GLU A 9 10.51 -10.55 -11.29
CA GLU A 9 11.32 -10.73 -12.50
C GLU A 9 11.25 -9.57 -13.51
N ILE A 10 10.96 -8.35 -13.03
CA ILE A 10 10.85 -7.15 -13.86
C ILE A 10 11.85 -6.07 -13.45
N SER A 11 12.26 -5.25 -14.41
CA SER A 11 13.05 -4.04 -14.14
C SER A 11 12.12 -2.83 -14.14
N MET A 12 12.09 -2.08 -13.04
CA MET A 12 11.23 -0.90 -12.90
C MET A 12 12.06 0.35 -12.62
N HIS A 13 11.60 1.49 -13.16
CA HIS A 13 12.21 2.77 -12.87
C HIS A 13 11.93 3.20 -11.42
N ILE A 14 12.96 3.65 -10.71
CA ILE A 14 12.81 4.09 -9.31
C ILE A 14 11.80 5.25 -9.16
N ALA A 15 11.74 6.14 -10.16
CA ALA A 15 10.79 7.25 -10.16
C ALA A 15 9.34 6.76 -10.19
N ILE A 16 9.05 5.66 -10.88
CA ILE A 16 7.73 5.04 -10.92
C ILE A 16 7.38 4.47 -9.55
N ILE A 17 8.31 3.76 -8.91
CA ILE A 17 8.10 3.16 -7.58
C ILE A 17 7.79 4.25 -6.54
N ILE A 18 8.60 5.31 -6.51
CA ILE A 18 8.41 6.42 -5.57
C ILE A 18 7.11 7.18 -5.87
N GLY A 19 6.84 7.45 -7.15
CA GLY A 19 5.62 8.15 -7.59
C GLY A 19 4.34 7.36 -7.26
N LEU A 20 4.35 6.05 -7.49
CA LEU A 20 3.25 5.16 -7.12
C LEU A 20 3.05 5.08 -5.62
N GLY A 21 4.12 4.78 -4.86
CA GLY A 21 4.03 4.66 -3.40
C GLY A 21 3.56 5.96 -2.75
N GLY A 22 4.11 7.10 -3.18
CA GLY A 22 3.69 8.41 -2.68
C GLY A 22 2.27 8.79 -3.09
N GLY A 23 1.93 8.64 -4.37
CA GLY A 23 0.61 9.00 -4.91
C GLY A 23 -0.50 8.13 -4.33
N VAL A 24 -0.33 6.81 -4.38
CA VAL A 24 -1.31 5.86 -3.83
C VAL A 24 -1.39 5.98 -2.31
N GLY A 25 -0.26 6.12 -1.62
CA GLY A 25 -0.24 6.32 -0.17
C GLY A 25 -0.99 7.59 0.27
N PHE A 26 -0.79 8.70 -0.44
CA PHE A 26 -1.49 9.95 -0.18
C PHE A 26 -3.01 9.82 -0.41
N LEU A 27 -3.42 9.30 -1.57
CA LEU A 27 -4.83 9.10 -1.91
C LEU A 27 -5.50 8.13 -0.93
N SER A 28 -4.84 7.01 -0.63
CA SER A 28 -5.38 5.99 0.27
C SER A 28 -5.48 6.47 1.71
N GLY A 29 -4.55 7.32 2.15
CA GLY A 29 -4.63 7.99 3.45
C GLY A 29 -5.78 8.99 3.52
N LEU A 30 -6.05 9.72 2.42
CA LEU A 30 -7.17 10.67 2.35
C LEU A 30 -8.53 9.97 2.41
N PHE A 31 -8.67 8.86 1.69
CA PHE A 31 -9.92 8.08 1.63
C PHE A 31 -10.07 7.06 2.77
N GLY A 32 -9.00 6.74 3.50
CA GLY A 32 -9.02 5.75 4.59
C GLY A 32 -9.16 4.30 4.15
N VAL A 33 -8.89 3.97 2.88
CA VAL A 33 -9.18 2.64 2.28
C VAL A 33 -7.99 1.65 2.33
N GLY A 34 -6.84 2.07 2.85
CA GLY A 34 -5.73 1.15 3.15
C GLY A 34 -4.87 0.68 1.97
N GLY A 35 -4.69 1.48 0.90
CA GLY A 35 -3.64 1.28 -0.12
C GLY A 35 -3.94 0.23 -1.19
N GLY A 36 -4.32 -0.97 -0.74
CA GLY A 36 -4.39 -2.18 -1.56
C GLY A 36 -5.40 -2.13 -2.70
N PHE A 37 -6.49 -1.37 -2.57
CA PHE A 37 -7.49 -1.21 -3.64
C PHE A 37 -6.90 -0.55 -4.89
N LEU A 38 -5.98 0.41 -4.73
CA LEU A 38 -5.37 1.13 -5.86
C LEU A 38 -4.04 0.50 -6.27
N MET A 39 -3.19 0.13 -5.31
CA MET A 39 -1.83 -0.32 -5.60
C MET A 39 -1.81 -1.69 -6.30
N THR A 40 -2.65 -2.64 -5.88
CA THR A 40 -2.74 -3.98 -6.48
C THR A 40 -3.02 -3.93 -7.99
N PRO A 41 -4.12 -3.29 -8.47
CA PRO A 41 -4.40 -3.23 -9.91
C PRO A 41 -3.35 -2.41 -10.68
N LEU A 42 -2.79 -1.35 -10.09
CA LEU A 42 -1.74 -0.56 -10.75
C LEU A 42 -0.46 -1.38 -10.98
N LEU A 43 -0.04 -2.19 -10.01
CA LEU A 43 1.10 -3.09 -10.17
C LEU A 43 0.83 -4.16 -11.23
N ILE A 44 -0.38 -4.73 -11.27
CA ILE A 44 -0.78 -5.69 -12.31
C ILE A 44 -0.73 -5.05 -13.70
N PHE A 45 -1.22 -3.81 -13.85
CA PHE A 45 -1.15 -3.09 -15.13
C PHE A 45 0.29 -2.78 -15.57
N LEU A 46 1.21 -2.65 -14.63
CA LEU A 46 2.64 -2.51 -14.90
C LEU A 46 3.36 -3.83 -15.22
N GLY A 47 2.61 -4.95 -15.26
CA GLY A 47 3.15 -6.26 -15.60
C GLY A 47 3.70 -7.05 -14.42
N VAL A 48 3.46 -6.62 -13.17
CA VAL A 48 3.81 -7.42 -11.99
C VAL A 48 2.88 -8.63 -11.92
N PRO A 49 3.41 -9.85 -11.71
CA PRO A 49 2.58 -11.04 -11.53
C PRO A 49 1.54 -10.84 -10.41
N PRO A 50 0.26 -11.20 -10.62
CA PRO A 50 -0.80 -10.96 -9.63
C PRO A 50 -0.50 -11.52 -8.23
N ALA A 51 0.11 -12.70 -8.16
CA ALA A 51 0.49 -13.31 -6.89
C ALA A 51 1.49 -12.45 -6.10
N VAL A 52 2.45 -11.83 -6.78
CA VAL A 52 3.47 -10.96 -6.17
C VAL A 52 2.87 -9.62 -5.75
N ALA A 53 1.99 -9.05 -6.61
CA ALA A 53 1.29 -7.81 -6.31
C ALA A 53 0.45 -7.96 -5.03
N VAL A 54 -0.40 -8.98 -4.94
CA VAL A 54 -1.26 -9.22 -3.77
C VAL A 54 -0.43 -9.52 -2.51
N ALA A 55 0.62 -10.33 -2.61
CA ALA A 55 1.47 -10.67 -1.46
C ALA A 55 2.19 -9.44 -0.89
N THR A 56 2.67 -8.54 -1.75
CA THR A 56 3.34 -7.30 -1.33
C THR A 56 2.36 -6.34 -0.66
N GLU A 57 1.13 -6.28 -1.18
CA GLU A 57 0.08 -5.38 -0.67
C GLU A 57 -0.45 -5.76 0.71
N ALA A 58 -0.46 -7.05 1.07
CA ALA A 58 -0.86 -7.47 2.40
C ALA A 58 -0.07 -6.74 3.51
N ASN A 59 1.24 -6.59 3.34
CA ASN A 59 2.10 -5.87 4.29
C ASN A 59 1.79 -4.36 4.33
N GLN A 60 1.48 -3.77 3.17
CA GLN A 60 1.13 -2.36 3.06
C GLN A 60 -0.21 -2.06 3.77
N ILE A 61 -1.21 -2.92 3.57
CA ILE A 61 -2.50 -2.83 4.24
C ILE A 61 -2.31 -2.90 5.75
N VAL A 62 -1.53 -3.88 6.27
CA VAL A 62 -1.25 -4.00 7.71
C VAL A 62 -0.63 -2.71 8.26
N ALA A 63 0.38 -2.17 7.59
CA ALA A 63 1.02 -0.93 8.02
C ALA A 63 0.03 0.26 8.04
N SER A 64 -0.82 0.38 7.02
CA SER A 64 -1.82 1.44 6.93
C SER A 64 -2.91 1.31 8.01
N SER A 65 -3.40 0.09 8.26
CA SER A 65 -4.41 -0.22 9.26
C SER A 65 -3.89 0.06 10.66
N VAL A 66 -2.67 -0.37 10.98
CA VAL A 66 -2.03 -0.08 12.28
C VAL A 66 -1.87 1.44 12.46
N SER A 67 -1.42 2.15 11.42
CA SER A 67 -1.29 3.61 11.46
C SER A 67 -2.64 4.30 11.69
N GLY A 68 -3.69 3.86 11.01
CA GLY A 68 -5.06 4.35 11.17
C GLY A 68 -5.59 4.13 12.58
N VAL A 69 -5.46 2.90 13.11
CA VAL A 69 -5.85 2.57 14.49
C VAL A 69 -5.11 3.46 15.48
N LEU A 70 -3.79 3.60 15.37
CA LEU A 70 -3.00 4.47 16.25
C LEU A 70 -3.45 5.94 16.19
N ALA A 71 -3.78 6.44 15.00
CA ALA A 71 -4.28 7.79 14.82
C ALA A 71 -5.66 7.99 15.48
N HIS A 72 -6.58 7.03 15.33
CA HIS A 72 -7.88 7.07 15.98
C HIS A 72 -7.79 6.89 17.50
N MET A 73 -6.88 6.04 17.99
CA MET A 73 -6.60 5.86 19.41
C MET A 73 -6.16 7.16 20.07
N ARG A 74 -5.21 7.88 19.44
CA ARG A 74 -4.73 9.19 19.93
C ARG A 74 -5.81 10.26 19.98
N ARG A 75 -6.84 10.14 19.14
CA ARG A 75 -8.00 11.06 19.11
C ARG A 75 -9.10 10.67 20.10
N GLY A 76 -8.97 9.53 20.79
CA GLY A 76 -10.01 9.01 21.69
C GLY A 76 -11.22 8.43 20.95
N ASN A 77 -11.10 8.15 19.65
CA ASN A 77 -12.20 7.65 18.82
C ASN A 77 -12.32 6.12 18.82
N VAL A 78 -11.47 5.41 19.57
CA VAL A 78 -11.49 3.95 19.66
C VAL A 78 -12.18 3.55 20.96
N ASP A 79 -13.38 2.99 20.84
CA ASP A 79 -14.12 2.43 21.97
C ASP A 79 -13.72 0.98 22.20
N PHE A 80 -12.78 0.78 23.13
CA PHE A 80 -12.31 -0.54 23.52
C PHE A 80 -13.33 -1.35 24.34
N LYS A 81 -14.37 -0.71 24.88
CA LYS A 81 -15.42 -1.42 25.63
C LYS A 81 -16.50 -1.98 24.70
N MET A 82 -16.66 -1.39 23.51
CA MET A 82 -17.68 -1.82 22.56
C MET A 82 -17.30 -3.09 21.80
N GLY A 83 -16.01 -3.41 21.66
CA GLY A 83 -15.48 -4.70 21.19
C GLY A 83 -16.04 -5.17 19.86
#